data_AF-A0AAE9JH17-F1
#
_entry.id   AF-A0AAE9JH17-F1
#
_cell.length_a   1.000
_cell.length_b   1.000
_cell.length_c   1.000
_cell.angle_alpha   90.00
_cell.angle_beta   90.00
_cell.angle_gamma   90.00
#
_symmetry.space_group_name_H-M   'P 1'
#
loop_
_entity.id
_entity.type
_entity.pdbx_description
1 polymer ?
#
loop_
_entity_poly.entity_id
_entity_poly.type
_entity_poly.pdbx_seq_one_letter_code
_entity_poly.pdbx_strand_id
1 'polypeptide(L)'
;MSEEILDFSGNGPEDVQTLLTNSEMDPGLLSNETTTTMMTEILSSTTTTTMAPILIDYHPNPYRIGLLAFKCLLIILLFTLSCTIRRDFFKFFVLFLIIPLFIESGFDIFTEIHSSNAIYGAQQFDWDYFNLSPRENSTVTDWQKHAVESYGQILQKYTTYQVYTKDQLFSIVSYVAGDFIFWSLLFSTTTVFHYAHKAVVRPEQITYDPICSSFFKIQILPVLFTAINTLISLYEIPQWSYLFVLFILRINACVLSFVIFTQLFASLFLFCRRKDEVTKTSTYEHVRNSKLRLFLFVLFTILIHALTAPYLIWSGLTIASDVGHLLGFNWYLPMHFASEMFPLHLTFFLVRPFAFAILALFLLNPYRRRFVKFFCPCCRRH
;
A
#
# COMPACT_ATOMS: atom_id res chain seq x y z
N MET A 1 22.80 19.90 46.07
CA MET A 1 22.46 21.30 45.76
C MET A 1 23.62 21.84 44.94
N SER A 2 23.48 21.76 43.61
CA SER A 2 24.26 22.47 42.58
C SER A 2 23.97 21.77 41.24
N GLU A 3 23.01 22.31 40.50
CA GLU A 3 22.82 22.01 39.08
C GLU A 3 24.00 22.63 38.32
N GLU A 4 24.79 21.80 37.63
CA GLU A 4 25.70 22.28 36.60
C GLU A 4 25.06 22.00 35.23
N ILE A 5 24.63 23.09 34.61
CA ILE A 5 24.20 23.17 33.22
C ILE A 5 25.44 22.95 32.37
N LEU A 6 25.50 21.83 31.66
CA LEU A 6 26.49 21.55 30.64
C LEU A 6 26.03 22.16 29.32
N ASP A 7 26.43 23.40 29.07
CA ASP A 7 26.36 24.03 27.75
C ASP A 7 27.41 23.38 26.83
N PHE A 8 26.94 22.62 25.84
CA PHE A 8 27.78 22.14 24.74
C PHE A 8 27.72 23.15 23.59
N SER A 9 28.69 24.06 23.54
CA SER A 9 28.97 24.87 22.35
C SER A 9 29.70 24.01 21.31
N GLY A 10 28.96 23.50 20.33
CA GLY A 10 29.51 22.90 19.11
C GLY A 10 29.13 23.74 17.91
N ASN A 11 30.09 24.51 17.38
CA ASN A 11 29.96 25.31 16.17
C ASN A 11 29.47 24.43 14.99
N GLY A 12 28.25 24.67 14.53
CA GLY A 12 27.78 24.22 13.21
C GLY A 12 28.25 25.19 12.11
N PRO A 13 28.36 24.75 10.84
CA PRO A 13 28.92 25.58 9.78
C PRO A 13 27.93 26.70 9.41
N GLU A 14 28.40 27.94 9.53
CA GLU A 14 27.80 29.13 8.93
C GLU A 14 27.88 29.01 7.40
N ASP A 15 26.75 28.88 6.72
CA ASP A 15 26.60 29.14 5.27
C ASP A 15 25.12 29.16 4.84
N VAL A 16 24.26 29.96 5.49
CA VAL A 16 22.93 30.31 4.95
C VAL A 16 22.49 31.76 5.26
N GLN A 17 23.36 32.58 5.90
CA GLN A 17 22.96 33.90 6.40
C GLN A 17 23.48 35.08 5.57
N THR A 18 23.58 34.90 4.24
CA THR A 18 24.06 35.96 3.31
C THR A 18 23.14 36.20 2.10
N LEU A 19 21.87 35.76 2.13
CA LEU A 19 20.91 35.99 1.03
C LEU A 19 19.64 36.77 1.40
N LEU A 20 19.52 37.33 2.61
CA LEU A 20 18.32 38.05 3.05
C LEU A 20 18.53 39.50 3.50
N THR A 21 19.67 40.13 3.19
CA THR A 21 19.98 41.49 3.67
C THR A 21 20.33 42.51 2.59
N ASN A 22 19.99 42.28 1.33
CA ASN A 22 20.14 43.30 0.27
C ASN A 22 18.81 43.56 -0.45
N SER A 23 17.95 44.38 0.17
CA SER A 23 17.06 45.27 -0.57
C SER A 23 16.73 46.51 0.27
N GLU A 24 17.68 47.41 0.42
CA GLU A 24 17.34 48.82 0.65
C GLU A 24 16.59 49.31 -0.59
N MET A 25 15.31 49.61 -0.42
CA MET A 25 14.45 50.16 -1.47
C MET A 25 14.42 51.69 -1.29
N ASP A 26 14.99 52.39 -2.25
CA ASP A 26 15.05 53.85 -2.36
C ASP A 26 13.62 54.47 -2.36
N PRO A 27 13.28 55.42 -1.45
CA PRO A 27 11.97 56.05 -1.43
C PRO A 27 12.00 57.32 -2.26
N GLY A 28 11.78 57.21 -3.57
CA GLY A 28 11.81 58.42 -4.39
C GLY A 28 11.57 58.23 -5.88
N LEU A 29 10.47 57.61 -6.29
CA LEU A 29 9.89 57.79 -7.62
C LEU A 29 8.53 57.07 -7.70
N LEU A 30 7.44 57.85 -7.71
CA LEU A 30 6.19 57.66 -8.48
C LEU A 30 5.01 58.32 -7.75
N SER A 31 4.89 59.63 -7.96
CA SER A 31 3.63 60.35 -7.84
C SER A 31 2.76 60.09 -9.07
N ASN A 32 1.46 59.89 -8.82
CA ASN A 32 0.31 60.13 -9.70
C ASN A 32 0.09 59.19 -10.90
N GLU A 33 -0.79 58.21 -10.73
CA GLU A 33 -2.18 58.20 -11.23
C GLU A 33 -2.75 56.76 -11.17
N THR A 34 -4.06 56.62 -10.89
CA THR A 34 -4.89 55.38 -10.87
C THR A 34 -5.00 54.55 -9.58
N THR A 35 -5.50 55.16 -8.49
CA THR A 35 -5.70 54.50 -7.17
C THR A 35 -7.17 54.22 -6.79
N THR A 36 -8.06 53.92 -7.74
CA THR A 36 -9.47 53.57 -7.39
C THR A 36 -10.06 52.34 -8.07
N THR A 37 -9.37 51.69 -9.01
CA THR A 37 -9.84 50.42 -9.62
C THR A 37 -9.04 49.18 -9.22
N MET A 38 -7.85 49.32 -8.64
CA MET A 38 -7.05 48.17 -8.17
C MET A 38 -7.46 47.66 -6.77
N MET A 39 -8.20 48.43 -5.97
CA MET A 39 -8.51 48.03 -4.59
C MET A 39 -9.59 46.93 -4.50
N THR A 40 -10.46 46.82 -5.50
CA THR A 40 -11.44 45.72 -5.61
C THR A 40 -10.86 44.44 -6.22
N GLU A 41 -9.77 44.54 -6.98
CA GLU A 41 -9.12 43.38 -7.61
C GLU A 41 -8.06 42.73 -6.69
N ILE A 42 -7.47 43.52 -5.77
CA ILE A 42 -6.57 42.99 -4.74
C ILE A 42 -7.34 42.27 -3.63
N LEU A 43 -8.59 42.63 -3.34
CA LEU A 43 -9.43 41.97 -2.31
C LEU A 43 -10.07 40.66 -2.80
N SER A 44 -10.27 40.48 -4.10
CA SER A 44 -10.77 39.23 -4.69
C SER A 44 -9.64 38.24 -5.03
N SER A 45 -8.41 38.72 -5.22
CA SER A 45 -7.22 37.87 -5.46
C SER A 45 -6.49 37.44 -4.19
N THR A 46 -6.80 38.03 -3.03
CA THR A 46 -6.28 37.60 -1.71
C THR A 46 -7.13 36.53 -1.02
N THR A 47 -8.26 36.11 -1.61
CA THR A 47 -9.13 35.06 -1.03
C THR A 47 -8.93 33.65 -1.64
N THR A 48 -7.93 33.46 -2.49
CA THR A 48 -7.56 32.15 -3.07
C THR A 48 -6.07 31.83 -2.99
N THR A 49 -5.37 32.36 -1.98
CA THR A 49 -4.11 31.74 -1.56
C THR A 49 -4.46 30.47 -0.78
N THR A 50 -4.36 29.32 -1.43
CA THR A 50 -4.13 28.04 -0.74
C THR A 50 -2.99 28.28 0.25
N MET A 51 -3.31 28.35 1.55
CA MET A 51 -2.30 28.55 2.58
C MET A 51 -1.24 27.46 2.39
N ALA A 52 -0.01 27.86 2.10
CA ALA A 52 1.13 26.96 2.26
C ALA A 52 1.04 26.38 3.68
N PRO A 53 1.15 25.05 3.85
CA PRO A 53 1.01 24.46 5.18
C PRO A 53 2.02 25.12 6.11
N ILE A 54 1.52 25.65 7.23
CA ILE A 54 2.34 26.26 8.28
C ILE A 54 3.40 25.22 8.66
N LEU A 55 4.67 25.52 8.40
CA LEU A 55 5.77 24.68 8.85
C LEU A 55 5.82 24.80 10.38
N ILE A 56 5.52 23.69 11.06
CA ILE A 56 5.69 23.59 12.50
C ILE A 56 6.98 22.80 12.73
N ASP A 57 7.69 23.13 13.80
CA ASP A 57 8.74 22.26 14.34
C ASP A 57 8.21 20.83 14.51
N TYR A 58 9.12 19.85 14.49
CA TYR A 58 8.73 18.45 14.61
C TYR A 58 7.86 18.24 15.87
N HIS A 59 6.67 17.69 15.67
CA HIS A 59 5.83 17.17 16.73
C HIS A 59 5.47 15.71 16.44
N PRO A 60 5.64 14.81 17.41
CA PRO A 60 5.32 13.41 17.22
C PRO A 60 3.83 13.25 16.98
N ASN A 61 3.46 12.47 15.96
CA ASN A 61 2.08 12.13 15.69
C ASN A 61 1.67 10.88 16.51
N PRO A 62 0.91 11.02 17.60
CA PRO A 62 0.63 9.90 18.51
C PRO A 62 -0.21 8.81 17.83
N TYR A 63 -1.07 9.16 16.87
CA TYR A 63 -1.88 8.20 16.12
C TYR A 63 -1.00 7.35 15.21
N ARG A 64 -0.03 7.97 14.52
CA ARG A 64 0.94 7.26 13.69
C ARG A 64 1.76 6.28 14.53
N ILE A 65 2.33 6.74 15.65
CA ILE A 65 3.15 5.91 16.54
C ILE A 65 2.33 4.74 17.10
N GLY A 66 1.10 5.00 17.54
CA GLY A 66 0.18 3.96 18.03
C GLY A 66 -0.16 2.92 16.96
N LEU A 67 -0.47 3.35 15.73
CA LEU A 67 -0.74 2.45 14.60
C LEU A 67 0.48 1.64 14.20
N LEU A 68 1.67 2.23 14.20
CA LEU A 68 2.93 1.53 13.93
C LEU A 68 3.22 0.47 15.00
N ALA A 69 3.08 0.82 16.28
CA ALA A 69 3.24 -0.13 17.38
C ALA A 69 2.25 -1.30 17.26
N PHE A 70 0.99 -1.01 16.94
CA PHE A 70 -0.03 -2.03 16.70
C PHE A 70 0.32 -2.93 15.50
N LYS A 71 0.81 -2.35 14.39
CA LYS A 71 1.28 -3.08 13.21
C LYS A 71 2.39 -4.07 13.59
N CYS A 72 3.40 -3.61 14.33
CA CYS A 72 4.50 -4.44 14.81
C CYS A 72 4.02 -5.59 15.70
N LEU A 73 3.09 -5.34 16.63
CA LEU A 73 2.50 -6.38 17.47
C LEU A 73 1.79 -7.46 16.65
N LEU A 74 1.01 -7.05 15.64
CA LEU A 74 0.33 -7.99 14.73
C LEU A 74 1.32 -8.85 13.94
N ILE A 75 2.41 -8.26 13.43
CA ILE A 75 3.45 -8.97 12.68
C ILE A 75 4.17 -9.99 13.58
N ILE A 76 4.60 -9.57 14.78
CA ILE A 76 5.26 -10.44 15.76
C ILE A 76 4.35 -11.60 16.16
N LEU A 77 3.06 -11.31 16.40
CA LEU A 77 2.07 -12.33 16.72
C LEU A 77 1.93 -13.33 15.58
N LEU A 78 1.74 -12.87 14.34
CA LEU A 78 1.61 -13.76 13.19
C LEU A 78 2.86 -14.61 12.99
N PHE A 79 4.05 -14.02 13.09
CA PHE A 79 5.32 -14.74 12.98
C PHE A 79 5.44 -15.83 14.06
N THR A 80 5.12 -15.49 15.32
CA THR A 80 5.11 -16.44 16.44
C THR A 80 4.14 -17.60 16.19
N LEU A 81 2.92 -17.29 15.71
CA LEU A 81 1.94 -18.32 15.35
C LEU A 81 2.43 -19.18 14.19
N SER A 82 3.08 -18.61 13.17
CA SER A 82 3.67 -19.34 12.04
C SER A 82 4.70 -20.37 12.50
N CYS A 83 5.52 -20.06 13.52
CA CYS A 83 6.49 -21.00 14.09
C CYS A 83 5.82 -22.25 14.68
N THR A 84 4.60 -22.12 15.22
CA THR A 84 3.84 -23.25 15.80
C THR A 84 3.11 -24.11 14.77
N ILE A 85 2.93 -23.62 13.54
CA ILE A 85 2.23 -24.32 12.47
C ILE A 85 3.22 -25.22 11.72
N ARG A 86 2.89 -26.51 11.57
CA ARG A 86 3.69 -27.49 10.82
C ARG A 86 3.15 -27.65 9.40
N ARG A 87 4.06 -27.61 8.41
CA ARG A 87 3.87 -27.96 6.98
C ARG A 87 2.46 -27.66 6.44
N ASP A 88 2.13 -26.37 6.28
CA ASP A 88 0.83 -25.90 5.80
C ASP A 88 1.01 -24.81 4.73
N PHE A 89 0.22 -24.83 3.66
CA PHE A 89 0.31 -23.82 2.60
C PHE A 89 -0.11 -22.42 3.04
N PHE A 90 -1.00 -22.27 4.02
CA PHE A 90 -1.29 -20.96 4.61
C PHE A 90 -0.13 -20.42 5.42
N LYS A 91 0.71 -21.30 5.99
CA LYS A 91 1.93 -20.85 6.68
C LYS A 91 2.87 -20.16 5.71
N PHE A 92 3.16 -20.81 4.58
CA PHE A 92 4.04 -20.23 3.56
C PHE A 92 3.45 -18.94 2.99
N PHE A 93 2.16 -18.94 2.62
CA PHE A 93 1.47 -17.74 2.15
C PHE A 93 1.66 -16.54 3.08
N VAL A 94 1.44 -16.72 4.37
CA VAL A 94 1.57 -15.65 5.35
C VAL A 94 3.03 -15.26 5.59
N LEU A 95 3.96 -16.21 5.68
CA LEU A 95 5.38 -15.91 5.87
C LEU A 95 5.96 -15.08 4.72
N PHE A 96 5.60 -15.38 3.48
CA PHE A 96 6.05 -14.59 2.33
C PHE A 96 5.55 -13.15 2.35
N LEU A 97 4.36 -12.90 2.90
CA LEU A 97 3.81 -11.57 3.05
C LEU A 97 4.29 -10.85 4.33
N ILE A 98 4.70 -11.59 5.37
CA ILE A 98 5.30 -11.01 6.58
C ILE A 98 6.66 -10.38 6.28
N ILE A 99 7.48 -10.97 5.41
CA ILE A 99 8.82 -10.46 5.09
C ILE A 99 8.79 -8.99 4.65
N PRO A 100 8.03 -8.60 3.60
CA PRO A 100 7.97 -7.21 3.20
C PRO A 100 7.28 -6.31 4.22
N LEU A 101 6.28 -6.81 4.96
CA LEU A 101 5.64 -6.06 6.05
C LEU A 101 6.61 -5.71 7.19
N PHE A 102 7.53 -6.63 7.49
CA PHE A 102 8.58 -6.40 8.48
C PHE A 102 9.57 -5.33 8.01
N ILE A 103 9.98 -5.38 6.73
CA ILE A 103 10.86 -4.37 6.11
C ILE A 103 10.18 -2.99 6.12
N GLU A 104 8.91 -2.93 5.70
CA GLU A 104 8.10 -1.71 5.74
C GLU A 104 7.99 -1.13 7.16
N SER A 105 7.72 -1.97 8.16
CA SER A 105 7.63 -1.53 9.57
C SER A 105 8.97 -1.02 10.10
N GLY A 106 10.08 -1.68 9.75
CA GLY A 106 11.42 -1.21 10.08
C GLY A 106 11.73 0.13 9.43
N PHE A 107 11.31 0.31 8.18
CA PHE A 107 11.45 1.58 7.47
C PHE A 107 10.61 2.69 8.11
N ASP A 108 9.37 2.40 8.50
CA ASP A 108 8.53 3.37 9.20
C ASP A 108 9.14 3.85 10.52
N ILE A 109 9.72 2.93 11.31
CA ILE A 109 10.46 3.29 12.54
C ILE A 109 11.66 4.17 12.21
N PHE A 110 12.41 3.83 11.16
CA PHE A 110 13.53 4.64 10.71
C PHE A 110 13.07 6.05 10.29
N THR A 111 11.97 6.18 9.54
CA THR A 111 11.44 7.47 9.12
C THR A 111 10.97 8.33 10.29
N GLU A 112 10.43 7.71 11.34
CA GLU A 112 10.02 8.39 12.58
C GLU A 112 11.23 8.96 13.34
N ILE A 113 12.29 8.16 13.48
CA ILE A 113 13.54 8.61 14.12
C ILE A 113 14.19 9.71 13.28
N HIS A 114 14.20 9.55 11.95
CA HIS A 114 14.81 10.52 11.06
C HIS A 114 14.04 11.84 11.04
N SER A 115 12.71 11.82 11.03
CA SER A 115 11.91 13.05 11.10
C SER A 115 12.04 13.77 12.44
N SER A 116 12.25 13.03 13.54
CA SER A 116 12.52 13.62 14.86
C SER A 116 13.89 14.31 14.95
N ASN A 117 14.88 13.82 14.20
CA ASN A 117 16.25 14.35 14.24
C ASN A 117 16.51 15.42 13.17
N ALA A 118 15.73 15.41 12.08
CA ALA A 118 15.93 16.26 10.93
C ALA A 118 14.98 17.48 10.94
N ILE A 119 15.45 18.60 10.38
CA ILE A 119 14.72 19.87 10.27
C ILE A 119 13.74 19.84 9.07
N TYR A 120 13.07 18.71 8.82
CA TYR A 120 12.08 18.64 7.74
C TYR A 120 10.71 19.21 8.16
N GLY A 121 10.52 19.49 9.46
CA GLY A 121 9.26 20.03 9.99
C GLY A 121 8.09 19.05 9.88
N ALA A 122 6.97 19.42 10.49
CA ALA A 122 5.72 18.68 10.42
C ALA A 122 4.59 19.58 9.90
N GLN A 123 3.55 18.95 9.36
CA GLN A 123 2.29 19.60 9.04
C GLN A 123 1.26 19.27 10.11
N GLN A 124 0.35 20.21 10.39
CA GLN A 124 -0.81 19.93 11.24
C GLN A 124 -1.64 18.77 10.68
N PHE A 125 -1.95 17.81 11.55
CA PHE A 125 -2.77 16.67 11.18
C PHE A 125 -4.17 17.13 10.75
N ASP A 126 -4.65 16.62 9.63
CA ASP A 126 -5.96 16.92 9.07
C ASP A 126 -6.63 15.62 8.57
N TRP A 127 -7.87 15.41 8.99
CA TRP A 127 -8.68 14.23 8.69
C TRP A 127 -9.33 14.27 7.31
N ASP A 128 -9.31 15.42 6.63
CA ASP A 128 -9.98 15.58 5.35
C ASP A 128 -9.39 14.65 4.28
N TYR A 129 -10.30 14.11 3.45
CA TYR A 129 -9.93 13.23 2.35
C TYR A 129 -8.94 13.92 1.41
N PHE A 130 -7.82 13.26 1.15
CA PHE A 130 -6.81 13.79 0.27
C PHE A 130 -7.18 13.50 -1.18
N ASN A 131 -7.67 14.53 -1.88
CA ASN A 131 -7.82 14.48 -3.32
C ASN A 131 -6.54 14.99 -3.98
N LEU A 132 -5.90 14.15 -4.80
CA LEU A 132 -4.75 14.59 -5.58
C LEU A 132 -5.24 15.58 -6.64
N SER A 133 -4.63 16.76 -6.67
CA SER A 133 -4.98 17.78 -7.65
C SER A 133 -4.65 17.29 -9.07
N PRO A 134 -5.56 17.48 -10.06
CA PRO A 134 -5.25 17.20 -11.45
C PRO A 134 -3.98 17.96 -11.86
N ARG A 135 -3.03 17.29 -12.49
CA ARG A 135 -1.84 17.94 -13.04
C ARG A 135 -2.10 18.44 -14.44
N GLU A 136 -1.71 19.70 -14.67
CA GLU A 136 -1.77 20.33 -15.99
C GLU A 136 -1.06 19.45 -17.04
N ASN A 137 -1.68 19.30 -18.20
CA ASN A 137 -1.17 18.54 -19.35
C ASN A 137 -0.98 17.02 -19.16
N SER A 138 -1.46 16.43 -18.07
CA SER A 138 -1.45 14.97 -17.86
C SER A 138 -2.84 14.38 -18.00
N THR A 139 -2.95 13.26 -18.72
CA THR A 139 -4.20 12.48 -18.76
C THR A 139 -4.23 11.48 -17.59
N VAL A 140 -5.42 11.01 -17.21
CA VAL A 140 -5.57 10.01 -16.12
C VAL A 140 -4.81 8.70 -16.41
N THR A 141 -4.52 8.42 -17.69
CA THR A 141 -3.72 7.25 -18.10
C THR A 141 -2.23 7.43 -17.77
N ASP A 142 -1.74 8.66 -17.68
CA ASP A 142 -0.34 9.02 -17.39
C ASP A 142 -0.03 9.09 -15.88
N TRP A 143 -1.03 8.99 -15.00
CA TRP A 143 -0.84 9.16 -13.56
C TRP A 143 0.14 8.18 -12.91
N GLN A 144 0.36 7.01 -13.52
CA GLN A 144 1.35 6.04 -13.06
C GLN A 144 2.79 6.59 -13.14
N LYS A 145 3.09 7.52 -14.07
CA LYS A 145 4.41 8.20 -14.12
C LYS A 145 4.73 8.95 -12.84
N HIS A 146 3.70 9.39 -12.13
CA HIS A 146 3.82 10.20 -10.93
C HIS A 146 3.42 9.43 -9.68
N ALA A 147 3.39 8.09 -9.74
CA ALA A 147 2.92 7.26 -8.64
C ALA A 147 3.75 7.45 -7.36
N VAL A 148 5.07 7.51 -7.47
CA VAL A 148 5.98 7.72 -6.32
C VAL A 148 5.75 9.08 -5.68
N GLU A 149 5.68 10.14 -6.49
CA GLU A 149 5.48 11.50 -5.97
C GLU A 149 4.09 11.67 -5.35
N SER A 150 3.06 11.14 -6.02
CA SER A 150 1.69 11.08 -5.53
C SER A 150 1.60 10.34 -4.20
N TYR A 151 2.30 9.21 -4.08
CA TYR A 151 2.35 8.45 -2.84
C TYR A 151 3.11 9.20 -1.74
N GLY A 152 4.16 9.95 -2.08
CA GLY A 152 4.85 10.85 -1.14
C GLY A 152 3.93 11.91 -0.54
N GLN A 153 3.06 12.50 -1.36
CA GLN A 153 2.06 13.47 -0.89
C GLN A 153 1.00 12.82 0.01
N ILE A 154 0.53 11.61 -0.35
CA ILE A 154 -0.40 10.81 0.47
C ILE A 154 0.26 10.49 1.84
N LEU A 155 1.51 10.06 1.84
CA LEU A 155 2.27 9.80 3.06
C LEU A 155 2.41 11.07 3.89
N GLN A 156 2.85 12.19 3.30
CA GLN A 156 2.93 13.47 4.02
C GLN A 156 1.61 13.83 4.70
N LYS A 157 0.47 13.70 4.00
CA LYS A 157 -0.85 14.04 4.56
C LYS A 157 -1.19 13.14 5.76
N TYR A 158 -1.12 11.83 5.59
CA TYR A 158 -1.60 10.88 6.61
C TYR A 158 -0.59 10.65 7.74
N THR A 159 0.69 10.92 7.51
CA THR A 159 1.74 10.77 8.51
C THR A 159 2.29 12.09 9.04
N THR A 160 1.80 13.23 8.55
CA THR A 160 2.19 14.61 8.90
C THR A 160 3.65 15.00 8.63
N TYR A 161 4.47 14.14 8.04
CA TYR A 161 5.91 14.37 7.91
C TYR A 161 6.27 14.80 6.50
N GLN A 162 6.97 15.93 6.39
CA GLN A 162 7.39 16.46 5.09
C GLN A 162 8.56 15.69 4.48
N VAL A 163 9.22 14.81 5.24
CA VAL A 163 10.34 13.99 4.75
C VAL A 163 9.99 13.23 3.46
N TYR A 164 8.73 12.78 3.30
CA TYR A 164 8.29 12.02 2.13
C TYR A 164 8.18 12.83 0.83
N THR A 165 8.09 14.16 0.93
CA THR A 165 8.07 15.07 -0.23
C THR A 165 9.36 15.87 -0.38
N LYS A 166 10.13 16.05 0.70
CA LYS A 166 11.44 16.71 0.69
C LYS A 166 12.57 15.79 0.24
N ASP A 167 12.52 14.51 0.60
CA ASP A 167 13.46 13.49 0.16
C ASP A 167 12.71 12.32 -0.49
N GLN A 168 12.87 12.22 -1.81
CA GLN A 168 12.19 11.23 -2.63
C GLN A 168 12.59 9.79 -2.29
N LEU A 169 13.75 9.56 -1.68
CA LEU A 169 14.17 8.22 -1.28
C LEU A 169 13.15 7.58 -0.31
N PHE A 170 12.56 8.38 0.57
CA PHE A 170 11.57 7.89 1.53
C PHE A 170 10.25 7.49 0.89
N SER A 171 9.78 8.25 -0.10
CA SER A 171 8.57 7.89 -0.86
C SER A 171 8.83 6.68 -1.76
N ILE A 172 10.03 6.55 -2.35
CA ILE A 172 10.41 5.39 -3.17
C ILE A 172 10.37 4.10 -2.37
N VAL A 173 11.07 4.04 -1.23
CA VAL A 173 11.16 2.82 -0.42
C VAL A 173 9.77 2.40 0.08
N SER A 174 8.97 3.36 0.52
CA SER A 174 7.60 3.11 0.97
C SER A 174 6.71 2.62 -0.17
N TYR A 175 6.82 3.23 -1.36
CA TYR A 175 6.08 2.84 -2.55
C TYR A 175 6.42 1.40 -2.98
N VAL A 176 7.71 1.07 -3.03
CA VAL A 176 8.20 -0.27 -3.36
C VAL A 176 7.64 -1.32 -2.40
N ALA A 177 7.64 -1.04 -1.09
CA ALA A 177 7.08 -1.97 -0.11
C ALA A 177 5.57 -2.19 -0.31
N GLY A 178 4.79 -1.11 -0.44
CA GLY A 178 3.35 -1.16 -0.63
C GLY A 178 2.92 -1.86 -1.94
N ASP A 179 3.62 -1.55 -3.04
CA ASP A 179 3.38 -2.15 -4.36
C ASP A 179 3.84 -3.61 -4.40
N PHE A 180 4.94 -3.96 -3.74
CA PHE A 180 5.36 -5.36 -3.63
C PHE A 180 4.34 -6.20 -2.87
N ILE A 181 3.77 -5.69 -1.78
CA ILE A 181 2.69 -6.37 -1.04
C ILE A 181 1.44 -6.52 -1.91
N PHE A 182 1.10 -5.50 -2.71
CA PHE A 182 -0.01 -5.56 -3.67
C PHE A 182 0.13 -6.73 -4.65
N TRP A 183 1.24 -6.79 -5.39
CA TRP A 183 1.46 -7.84 -6.37
C TRP A 183 1.64 -9.21 -5.71
N SER A 184 2.36 -9.27 -4.59
CA SER A 184 2.56 -10.50 -3.83
C SER A 184 1.24 -11.12 -3.40
N LEU A 185 0.28 -10.29 -2.97
CA LEU A 185 -1.04 -10.75 -2.59
C LEU A 185 -1.82 -11.30 -3.78
N LEU A 186 -1.88 -10.58 -4.91
CA LEU A 186 -2.56 -11.03 -6.14
C LEU A 186 -2.02 -12.39 -6.61
N PHE A 187 -0.71 -12.49 -6.81
CA PHE A 187 -0.08 -13.70 -7.30
C PHE A 187 -0.17 -14.87 -6.31
N SER A 188 0.12 -14.63 -5.02
CA SER A 188 0.10 -15.72 -4.03
C SER A 188 -1.30 -16.24 -3.75
N THR A 189 -2.34 -15.42 -3.88
CA THR A 189 -3.74 -15.85 -3.71
C THR A 189 -4.10 -16.97 -4.69
N THR A 190 -3.67 -16.87 -5.95
CA THR A 190 -3.92 -17.92 -6.96
C THR A 190 -3.25 -19.25 -6.58
N THR A 191 -2.02 -19.18 -6.04
CA THR A 191 -1.28 -20.35 -5.56
C THR A 191 -1.97 -21.00 -4.36
N VAL A 192 -2.52 -20.18 -3.44
CA VAL A 192 -3.28 -20.70 -2.29
C VAL A 192 -4.57 -21.38 -2.75
N PHE A 193 -5.30 -20.82 -3.73
CA PHE A 193 -6.47 -21.49 -4.29
C PHE A 193 -6.14 -22.85 -4.89
N HIS A 194 -5.05 -22.95 -5.65
CA HIS A 194 -4.58 -24.22 -6.19
C HIS A 194 -4.43 -25.29 -5.09
N TYR A 195 -3.75 -24.96 -4.00
CA TYR A 195 -3.58 -25.89 -2.87
C TYR A 195 -4.87 -26.14 -2.09
N ALA A 196 -5.69 -25.12 -1.88
CA ALA A 196 -6.96 -25.25 -1.16
C ALA A 196 -7.96 -26.14 -1.91
N HIS A 197 -8.04 -26.00 -3.24
CA HIS A 197 -8.86 -26.85 -4.09
C HIS A 197 -8.30 -28.26 -4.17
N LYS A 198 -6.98 -28.41 -4.33
CA LYS A 198 -6.32 -29.72 -4.33
C LYS A 198 -6.55 -30.47 -3.01
N ALA A 199 -6.56 -29.78 -1.87
CA ALA A 199 -6.88 -30.37 -0.57
C ALA A 199 -8.30 -30.96 -0.49
N VAL A 200 -9.23 -30.49 -1.33
CA VAL A 200 -10.60 -31.01 -1.42
C VAL A 200 -10.71 -32.12 -2.48
N VAL A 201 -10.10 -31.92 -3.65
CA VAL A 201 -10.26 -32.81 -4.82
C VAL A 201 -9.32 -34.02 -4.77
N ARG A 202 -8.07 -33.83 -4.34
CA ARG A 202 -7.00 -34.84 -4.31
C ARG A 202 -6.23 -34.80 -2.98
N PRO A 203 -6.88 -35.09 -1.86
CA PRO A 203 -6.31 -34.96 -0.52
C PRO A 203 -5.09 -35.87 -0.26
N GLU A 204 -4.94 -36.96 -1.01
CA GLU A 204 -3.82 -37.89 -0.85
C GLU A 204 -2.51 -37.38 -1.46
N GLN A 205 -2.60 -36.44 -2.42
CA GLN A 205 -1.44 -35.95 -3.15
C GLN A 205 -0.80 -34.72 -2.48
N ILE A 206 -1.61 -33.88 -1.84
CA ILE A 206 -1.18 -32.58 -1.32
C ILE A 206 -0.07 -32.69 -0.25
N THR A 207 -0.02 -33.80 0.49
CA THR A 207 0.98 -34.04 1.53
C THR A 207 2.40 -34.14 0.96
N TYR A 208 2.55 -34.53 -0.30
CA TYR A 208 3.84 -34.72 -0.97
C TYR A 208 4.25 -33.51 -1.82
N ASP A 209 3.37 -32.53 -1.99
CA ASP A 209 3.67 -31.38 -2.84
C ASP A 209 4.78 -30.49 -2.24
N PRO A 210 5.67 -29.94 -3.08
CA PRO A 210 6.72 -29.01 -2.66
C PRO A 210 6.15 -27.59 -2.48
N ILE A 211 5.28 -27.42 -1.49
CA ILE A 211 4.52 -26.17 -1.25
C ILE A 211 5.43 -24.93 -1.22
N CYS A 212 6.53 -25.00 -0.47
CA CYS A 212 7.46 -23.89 -0.31
C CYS A 212 8.09 -23.44 -1.64
N SER A 213 8.49 -24.39 -2.49
CA SER A 213 9.10 -24.09 -3.79
C SER A 213 8.14 -23.34 -4.72
N SER A 214 6.85 -23.69 -4.71
CA SER A 214 5.85 -22.99 -5.52
C SER A 214 5.69 -21.53 -5.10
N PHE A 215 5.68 -21.25 -3.79
CA PHE A 215 5.63 -19.86 -3.32
C PHE A 215 6.91 -19.09 -3.64
N PHE A 216 8.09 -19.70 -3.55
CA PHE A 216 9.32 -19.02 -4.00
C PHE A 216 9.27 -18.68 -5.49
N LYS A 217 8.81 -19.60 -6.34
CA LYS A 217 8.72 -19.38 -7.78
C LYS A 217 7.72 -18.28 -8.14
N ILE A 218 6.55 -18.26 -7.50
CA ILE A 218 5.54 -17.25 -7.82
C ILE A 218 5.98 -15.83 -7.41
N GLN A 219 6.81 -15.71 -6.36
CA GLN A 219 7.28 -14.42 -5.84
C GLN A 219 8.26 -13.68 -6.78
N ILE A 220 8.83 -14.36 -7.78
CA ILE A 220 9.63 -13.71 -8.82
C ILE A 220 8.79 -12.68 -9.59
N LEU A 221 7.50 -12.97 -9.84
CA LEU A 221 6.62 -12.09 -10.61
C LEU A 221 6.29 -10.79 -9.84
N PRO A 222 5.85 -10.80 -8.56
CA PRO A 222 5.74 -9.60 -7.76
C PRO A 222 6.99 -8.73 -7.74
N VAL A 223 8.18 -9.32 -7.56
CA VAL A 223 9.44 -8.55 -7.58
C VAL A 223 9.61 -7.83 -8.93
N LEU A 224 9.42 -8.55 -10.03
CA LEU A 224 9.56 -7.99 -11.38
C LEU A 224 8.54 -6.88 -11.64
N PHE A 225 7.28 -7.09 -11.28
CA PHE A 225 6.20 -6.13 -11.51
C PHE A 225 6.40 -4.86 -10.68
N THR A 226 6.82 -4.99 -9.42
CA THR A 226 7.14 -3.83 -8.59
C THR A 226 8.36 -3.08 -9.09
N ALA A 227 9.41 -3.79 -9.53
CA ALA A 227 10.57 -3.15 -10.13
C ALA A 227 10.16 -2.33 -11.37
N ILE A 228 9.36 -2.91 -12.27
CA ILE A 228 8.87 -2.22 -13.46
C ILE A 228 8.01 -1.01 -13.08
N ASN A 229 7.03 -1.17 -12.18
CA ASN A 229 6.16 -0.08 -11.68
C ASN A 229 6.96 1.09 -11.12
N THR A 230 8.01 0.78 -10.37
CA THR A 230 8.88 1.78 -9.75
C THR A 230 9.73 2.48 -10.81
N LEU A 231 10.32 1.72 -11.76
CA LEU A 231 11.15 2.28 -12.83
C LEU A 231 10.36 3.24 -13.73
N ILE A 232 9.13 2.88 -14.13
CA ILE A 232 8.29 3.76 -14.97
C ILE A 232 7.81 5.01 -14.24
N SER A 233 7.84 5.02 -12.90
CA SER A 233 7.50 6.20 -12.10
C SER A 233 8.70 7.08 -11.79
N LEU A 234 9.93 6.61 -12.01
CA LEU A 234 11.16 7.35 -11.70
C LEU A 234 11.88 7.87 -12.93
N TYR A 235 11.83 7.12 -14.03
CA TYR A 235 12.55 7.46 -15.25
C TYR A 235 11.61 7.95 -16.34
N GLU A 236 12.01 9.01 -17.01
CA GLU A 236 11.38 9.43 -18.25
C GLU A 236 11.70 8.41 -19.34
N ILE A 237 10.66 7.76 -19.85
CA ILE A 237 10.75 6.77 -20.93
C ILE A 237 9.88 7.20 -22.11
N PRO A 238 10.22 6.81 -23.36
CA PRO A 238 9.43 7.14 -24.53
C PRO A 238 7.96 6.72 -24.38
N GLN A 239 7.02 7.58 -24.79
CA GLN A 239 5.58 7.38 -24.57
C GLN A 239 5.07 6.01 -25.04
N TRP A 240 5.52 5.53 -26.20
CA TRP A 240 5.14 4.22 -26.73
C TRP A 240 5.56 3.06 -25.83
N SER A 241 6.78 3.12 -25.27
CA SER A 241 7.29 2.11 -24.36
C SER A 241 6.55 2.14 -23.02
N TYR A 242 6.24 3.34 -22.52
CA TYR A 242 5.43 3.53 -21.31
C TYR A 242 4.04 2.92 -21.46
N LEU A 243 3.32 3.26 -22.54
CA LEU A 243 1.97 2.75 -22.78
C LEU A 243 1.95 1.23 -22.92
N PHE A 244 2.95 0.64 -23.59
CA PHE A 244 3.07 -0.81 -23.73
C PHE A 244 3.29 -1.51 -22.37
N VAL A 245 4.24 -1.02 -21.57
CA VAL A 245 4.53 -1.56 -20.24
C VAL A 245 3.31 -1.44 -19.33
N LEU A 246 2.66 -0.28 -19.35
CA LEU A 246 1.47 -0.01 -18.54
C LEU A 246 0.29 -0.88 -18.95
N PHE A 247 0.08 -1.09 -20.25
CA PHE A 247 -0.92 -2.03 -20.77
C PHE A 247 -0.67 -3.44 -20.23
N ILE A 248 0.58 -3.93 -20.28
CA ILE A 248 0.95 -5.25 -19.73
C ILE A 248 0.65 -5.34 -18.23
N LEU A 249 1.02 -4.32 -17.45
CA LEU A 249 0.79 -4.32 -15.99
C LEU A 249 -0.71 -4.35 -15.67
N ARG A 250 -1.48 -3.45 -16.29
CA ARG A 250 -2.93 -3.33 -16.08
C ARG A 250 -3.67 -4.59 -16.52
N ILE A 251 -3.36 -5.13 -17.70
CA ILE A 251 -4.04 -6.35 -18.18
C ILE A 251 -3.71 -7.56 -17.30
N ASN A 252 -2.48 -7.69 -16.81
CA ASN A 252 -2.12 -8.77 -15.90
C ASN A 252 -2.89 -8.68 -14.57
N ALA A 253 -3.04 -7.48 -13.99
CA ALA A 253 -3.85 -7.33 -12.79
C ALA A 253 -5.32 -7.72 -13.01
N CYS A 254 -5.89 -7.31 -14.16
CA CYS A 254 -7.24 -7.69 -14.55
C CYS A 254 -7.38 -9.22 -14.74
N VAL A 255 -6.42 -9.86 -15.44
CA VAL A 255 -6.40 -11.31 -15.67
C VAL A 255 -6.26 -12.07 -14.36
N LEU A 256 -5.34 -11.69 -13.47
CA LEU A 256 -5.18 -12.33 -12.16
C LEU A 256 -6.43 -12.18 -11.31
N SER A 257 -7.07 -11.01 -11.33
CA SER A 257 -8.31 -10.78 -10.59
C SER A 257 -9.46 -11.62 -11.15
N PHE A 258 -9.54 -11.76 -12.47
CA PHE A 258 -10.48 -12.66 -13.12
C PHE A 258 -10.21 -14.14 -12.76
N VAL A 259 -8.93 -14.55 -12.71
CA VAL A 259 -8.55 -15.88 -12.23
C VAL A 259 -8.99 -16.06 -10.78
N ILE A 260 -8.75 -15.11 -9.88
CA ILE A 260 -9.20 -15.19 -8.49
C ILE A 260 -10.73 -15.32 -8.42
N PHE A 261 -11.46 -14.53 -9.21
CA PHE A 261 -12.92 -14.59 -9.29
C PHE A 261 -13.43 -15.96 -9.76
N THR A 262 -12.84 -16.52 -10.81
CA THR A 262 -13.19 -17.86 -11.29
C THR A 262 -12.86 -18.95 -10.27
N GLN A 263 -11.76 -18.83 -9.52
CA GLN A 263 -11.43 -19.75 -8.43
C GLN A 263 -12.41 -19.64 -7.25
N LEU A 264 -12.88 -18.42 -6.92
CA LEU A 264 -13.96 -18.20 -5.94
C LEU A 264 -15.23 -18.92 -6.38
N PHE A 265 -15.62 -18.78 -7.66
CA PHE A 265 -16.79 -19.46 -8.21
C PHE A 265 -16.63 -21.00 -8.20
N ALA A 266 -15.47 -21.50 -8.62
CA ALA A 266 -15.15 -22.93 -8.57
C ALA A 266 -15.25 -23.51 -7.15
N SER A 267 -14.91 -22.70 -6.13
CA SER A 267 -15.02 -23.10 -4.72
C SER A 267 -16.45 -23.45 -4.30
N LEU A 268 -17.47 -22.83 -4.91
CA LEU A 268 -18.88 -23.11 -4.63
C LEU A 268 -19.25 -24.55 -4.98
N PHE A 269 -18.79 -25.06 -6.12
CA PHE A 269 -19.02 -26.45 -6.52
C PHE A 269 -18.26 -27.43 -5.63
N LEU A 270 -17.07 -27.06 -5.17
CA LEU A 270 -16.27 -27.90 -4.26
C LEU A 270 -16.92 -28.08 -2.89
N PHE A 271 -17.77 -27.14 -2.44
CA PHE A 271 -18.53 -27.32 -1.21
C PHE A 271 -19.55 -28.46 -1.31
N CYS A 272 -20.15 -28.65 -2.48
CA CYS A 272 -21.15 -29.71 -2.75
C CYS A 272 -20.53 -31.10 -2.92
N ARG A 273 -19.21 -31.21 -3.16
CA ARG A 273 -18.54 -32.50 -3.37
C ARG A 273 -18.62 -33.39 -2.12
N ARG A 274 -19.02 -34.67 -2.29
CA ARG A 274 -19.01 -35.66 -1.19
C ARG A 274 -17.59 -35.86 -0.66
N LYS A 275 -17.45 -35.99 0.66
CA LYS A 275 -16.16 -36.18 1.32
C LYS A 275 -16.01 -37.65 1.75
N ASP A 276 -14.95 -38.30 1.29
CA ASP A 276 -14.66 -39.70 1.59
C ASP A 276 -14.32 -39.89 3.07
N GLU A 277 -14.72 -41.01 3.66
CA GLU A 277 -14.57 -41.23 5.11
C GLU A 277 -13.11 -41.29 5.56
N VAL A 278 -12.24 -41.85 4.72
CA VAL A 278 -10.77 -41.92 4.94
C VAL A 278 -10.16 -40.52 5.13
N THR A 279 -10.73 -39.50 4.48
CA THR A 279 -10.25 -38.11 4.60
C THR A 279 -10.72 -37.42 5.88
N LYS A 280 -11.71 -37.98 6.59
CA LYS A 280 -12.21 -37.45 7.88
C LYS A 280 -11.26 -37.82 9.03
N THR A 281 -10.56 -38.94 8.93
CA THR A 281 -9.64 -39.45 9.96
C THR A 281 -8.17 -39.09 9.72
N SER A 282 -7.86 -38.34 8.66
CA SER A 282 -6.49 -37.94 8.33
C SER A 282 -5.80 -37.16 9.47
N THR A 283 -4.54 -37.50 9.72
CA THR A 283 -3.64 -36.80 10.66
C THR A 283 -3.27 -35.39 10.18
N TYR A 284 -3.43 -35.11 8.88
CA TYR A 284 -3.14 -33.82 8.28
C TYR A 284 -4.34 -32.87 8.37
N GLU A 285 -4.17 -31.76 9.09
CA GLU A 285 -5.25 -30.79 9.32
C GLU A 285 -5.78 -30.14 8.03
N HIS A 286 -4.92 -29.98 7.03
CA HIS A 286 -5.29 -29.42 5.73
C HIS A 286 -6.20 -30.34 4.91
N VAL A 287 -6.14 -31.65 5.14
CA VAL A 287 -7.05 -32.64 4.55
C VAL A 287 -8.34 -32.75 5.38
N ARG A 288 -8.21 -32.89 6.70
CA ARG A 288 -9.35 -33.10 7.61
C ARG A 288 -10.35 -31.94 7.59
N ASN A 289 -9.86 -30.69 7.59
CA ASN A 289 -10.71 -29.48 7.63
C ASN A 289 -10.78 -28.72 6.29
N SER A 290 -10.47 -29.39 5.17
CA SER A 290 -10.32 -28.77 3.84
C SER A 290 -11.49 -27.85 3.43
N LYS A 291 -12.75 -28.26 3.63
CA LYS A 291 -13.94 -27.45 3.28
C LYS A 291 -14.07 -26.17 4.12
N LEU A 292 -13.96 -26.28 5.44
CA LEU A 292 -14.02 -25.11 6.33
C LEU A 292 -12.87 -24.14 6.02
N ARG A 293 -11.68 -24.69 5.77
CA ARG A 293 -10.50 -23.91 5.37
C ARG A 293 -10.72 -23.16 4.05
N LEU A 294 -11.29 -23.84 3.06
CA LEU A 294 -11.63 -23.23 1.78
C LEU A 294 -12.67 -22.12 1.97
N PHE A 295 -13.73 -22.36 2.75
CA PHE A 295 -14.76 -21.37 3.04
C PHE A 295 -14.18 -20.11 3.71
N LEU A 296 -13.39 -20.27 4.77
CA LEU A 296 -12.78 -19.13 5.44
C LEU A 296 -11.77 -18.41 4.55
N PHE A 297 -11.07 -19.15 3.68
CA PHE A 297 -10.15 -18.54 2.71
C PHE A 297 -10.89 -17.77 1.60
N VAL A 298 -12.05 -18.24 1.16
CA VAL A 298 -12.94 -17.51 0.25
C VAL A 298 -13.35 -16.17 0.87
N LEU A 299 -13.77 -16.18 2.15
CA LEU A 299 -14.11 -14.95 2.87
C LEU A 299 -12.90 -14.02 3.02
N PHE A 300 -11.73 -14.57 3.40
CA PHE A 300 -10.47 -13.83 3.45
C PHE A 300 -10.17 -13.15 2.11
N THR A 301 -10.30 -13.91 1.01
CA THR A 301 -10.01 -13.44 -0.35
C THR A 301 -10.92 -12.29 -0.76
N ILE A 302 -12.23 -12.41 -0.52
CA ILE A 302 -13.20 -11.36 -0.84
C ILE A 302 -12.85 -10.07 -0.10
N LEU A 303 -12.58 -10.16 1.20
CA LEU A 303 -12.31 -9.00 2.03
C LEU A 303 -10.96 -8.33 1.70
N ILE A 304 -9.90 -9.11 1.47
CA ILE A 304 -8.58 -8.53 1.18
C ILE A 304 -8.52 -7.95 -0.25
N HIS A 305 -9.15 -8.59 -1.23
CA HIS A 305 -9.20 -8.10 -2.62
C HIS A 305 -10.28 -7.05 -2.86
N ALA A 306 -11.13 -6.73 -1.87
CA ALA A 306 -11.90 -5.49 -1.91
C ALA A 306 -10.96 -4.26 -1.97
N LEU A 307 -9.80 -4.33 -1.32
CA LEU A 307 -8.77 -3.28 -1.36
C LEU A 307 -7.97 -3.22 -2.68
N THR A 308 -8.22 -4.13 -3.62
CA THR A 308 -7.63 -4.06 -4.97
C THR A 308 -8.59 -3.46 -5.98
N ALA A 309 -9.88 -3.30 -5.63
CA ALA A 309 -10.91 -2.79 -6.53
C ALA A 309 -10.58 -1.42 -7.17
N PRO A 310 -10.04 -0.41 -6.44
CA PRO A 310 -9.72 0.87 -7.07
C PRO A 310 -8.69 0.74 -8.21
N TYR A 311 -7.66 -0.10 -8.02
CA TYR A 311 -6.67 -0.37 -9.06
C TYR A 311 -7.30 -1.01 -10.30
N LEU A 312 -8.23 -1.95 -10.11
CA LEU A 312 -8.88 -2.65 -11.22
C LEU A 312 -9.83 -1.74 -11.99
N ILE A 313 -10.56 -0.87 -11.29
CA ILE A 313 -11.45 0.11 -11.91
C ILE A 313 -10.63 1.11 -12.74
N TRP A 314 -9.59 1.71 -12.14
CA TRP A 314 -8.69 2.60 -12.87
C TRP A 314 -8.03 1.89 -14.06
N SER A 315 -7.50 0.69 -13.86
CA SER A 315 -6.87 -0.11 -14.92
C SER A 315 -7.84 -0.44 -16.05
N GLY A 316 -9.06 -0.86 -15.74
CA GLY A 316 -10.07 -1.22 -16.72
C GLY A 316 -10.56 -0.02 -17.55
N LEU A 317 -10.84 1.11 -16.89
CA LEU A 317 -11.27 2.33 -17.56
C LEU A 317 -10.16 2.89 -18.47
N THR A 318 -8.93 2.92 -17.98
CA THR A 318 -7.79 3.42 -18.76
C THR A 318 -7.44 2.51 -19.94
N ILE A 319 -7.45 1.18 -19.77
CA ILE A 319 -7.32 0.23 -20.90
C ILE A 319 -8.43 0.47 -21.93
N ALA A 320 -9.69 0.61 -21.49
CA ALA A 320 -10.80 0.85 -22.40
C ALA A 320 -10.64 2.17 -23.16
N SER A 321 -10.13 3.22 -22.50
CA SER A 321 -9.80 4.50 -23.14
C SER A 321 -8.73 4.32 -24.23
N ASP A 322 -7.63 3.66 -23.87
CA ASP A 322 -6.47 3.49 -24.75
C ASP A 322 -6.84 2.66 -25.99
N VAL A 323 -7.60 1.57 -25.80
CA VAL A 323 -8.11 0.73 -26.89
C VAL A 323 -9.16 1.45 -27.73
N GLY A 324 -10.07 2.20 -27.09
CA GLY A 324 -11.08 3.00 -27.79
C GLY A 324 -10.42 4.00 -28.73
N HIS A 325 -9.45 4.77 -28.23
CA HIS A 325 -8.68 5.71 -29.04
C HIS A 325 -7.89 5.02 -30.17
N LEU A 326 -7.24 3.89 -29.90
CA LEU A 326 -6.50 3.13 -30.91
C LEU A 326 -7.40 2.64 -32.06
N LEU A 327 -8.64 2.25 -31.75
CA LEU A 327 -9.62 1.76 -32.71
C LEU A 327 -10.48 2.87 -33.34
N GLY A 328 -10.26 4.14 -32.96
CA GLY A 328 -11.03 5.28 -33.44
C GLY A 328 -12.44 5.39 -32.84
N PHE A 329 -12.72 4.70 -31.73
CA PHE A 329 -13.97 4.80 -31.00
C PHE A 329 -13.92 5.90 -29.94
N ASN A 330 -14.89 6.81 -29.95
CA ASN A 330 -15.09 7.81 -28.91
C ASN A 330 -16.09 7.30 -27.86
N TRP A 331 -15.65 6.34 -27.03
CA TRP A 331 -16.48 5.85 -25.93
C TRP A 331 -16.62 6.90 -24.84
N TYR A 332 -17.85 7.15 -24.38
CA TYR A 332 -18.10 7.95 -23.18
C TYR A 332 -17.78 7.10 -21.95
N LEU A 333 -16.55 7.24 -21.44
CA LEU A 333 -16.09 6.55 -20.24
C LEU A 333 -16.01 7.54 -19.06
N PRO A 334 -16.36 7.11 -17.84
CA PRO A 334 -16.34 7.97 -16.65
C PRO A 334 -14.89 8.18 -16.14
N MET A 335 -14.09 8.95 -16.89
CA MET A 335 -12.67 9.22 -16.56
C MET A 335 -12.49 9.95 -15.24
N HIS A 336 -13.46 10.77 -14.84
CA HIS A 336 -13.49 11.38 -13.51
C HIS A 336 -13.45 10.34 -12.38
N PHE A 337 -14.14 9.22 -12.56
CA PHE A 337 -14.10 8.14 -11.58
C PHE A 337 -12.73 7.46 -11.56
N ALA A 338 -12.08 7.28 -12.73
CA ALA A 338 -10.72 6.75 -12.79
C ALA A 338 -9.70 7.65 -12.06
N SER A 339 -9.85 8.98 -12.14
CA SER A 339 -9.00 9.92 -11.40
C SER A 339 -9.19 9.84 -9.88
N GLU A 340 -10.34 9.42 -9.37
CA GLU A 340 -10.50 9.21 -7.92
C GLU A 340 -9.96 7.85 -7.46
N MET A 341 -10.04 6.83 -8.32
CA MET A 341 -9.66 5.46 -7.98
C MET A 341 -8.14 5.24 -7.88
N PHE A 342 -7.34 5.98 -8.65
CA PHE A 342 -5.87 5.85 -8.58
C PHE A 342 -5.27 6.36 -7.25
N PRO A 343 -5.58 7.57 -6.77
CA PRO A 343 -5.19 8.02 -5.43
C PRO A 343 -5.66 7.06 -4.35
N LEU A 344 -6.92 6.60 -4.45
CA LEU A 344 -7.49 5.66 -3.49
C LEU A 344 -6.72 4.32 -3.44
N HIS A 345 -6.27 3.82 -4.59
CA HIS A 345 -5.40 2.64 -4.65
C HIS A 345 -4.10 2.83 -3.87
N LEU A 346 -3.44 3.97 -4.06
CA LEU A 346 -2.20 4.31 -3.34
C LEU A 346 -2.45 4.48 -1.84
N THR A 347 -3.54 5.15 -1.45
CA THR A 347 -3.94 5.27 -0.03
C THR A 347 -4.18 3.90 0.60
N PHE A 348 -4.71 2.93 -0.14
CA PHE A 348 -4.89 1.56 0.37
C PHE A 348 -3.57 0.81 0.62
N PHE A 349 -2.41 1.31 0.19
CA PHE A 349 -1.12 0.77 0.63
C PHE A 349 -0.93 0.91 2.14
N LEU A 350 -1.48 1.97 2.76
CA LEU A 350 -1.41 2.20 4.21
C LEU A 350 -2.30 1.24 5.01
N VAL A 351 -3.46 0.88 4.44
CA VAL A 351 -4.49 0.07 5.12
C VAL A 351 -4.28 -1.43 4.91
N ARG A 352 -3.77 -1.83 3.74
CA ARG A 352 -3.62 -3.24 3.35
C ARG A 352 -2.77 -4.07 4.33
N PRO A 353 -1.64 -3.58 4.87
CA PRO A 353 -0.88 -4.27 5.92
C PRO A 353 -1.74 -4.69 7.12
N PHE A 354 -2.54 -3.77 7.65
CA PHE A 354 -3.42 -4.03 8.79
C PHE A 354 -4.54 -4.99 8.42
N ALA A 355 -5.21 -4.76 7.29
CA ALA A 355 -6.28 -5.63 6.81
C ALA A 355 -5.76 -7.06 6.61
N PHE A 356 -4.60 -7.22 5.98
CA PHE A 356 -3.97 -8.53 5.81
C PHE A 356 -3.70 -9.19 7.15
N ALA A 357 -3.05 -8.50 8.08
CA ALA A 357 -2.64 -9.09 9.34
C ALA A 357 -3.85 -9.50 10.21
N ILE A 358 -4.86 -8.63 10.30
CA ILE A 358 -6.11 -8.89 11.05
C ILE A 358 -6.88 -10.04 10.40
N LEU A 359 -7.13 -9.98 9.09
CA LEU A 359 -7.87 -11.03 8.38
C LEU A 359 -7.13 -12.37 8.42
N ALA A 360 -5.79 -12.37 8.39
CA ALA A 360 -4.99 -13.58 8.54
C ALA A 360 -5.23 -14.25 9.90
N LEU A 361 -5.26 -13.47 10.99
CA LEU A 361 -5.54 -13.99 12.33
C LEU A 361 -6.93 -14.59 12.45
N PHE A 362 -7.96 -13.93 11.91
CA PHE A 362 -9.35 -14.34 12.12
C PHE A 362 -9.86 -15.37 11.11
N LEU A 363 -9.39 -15.33 9.86
CA LEU A 363 -9.96 -16.11 8.76
C LEU A 363 -9.04 -17.22 8.27
N LEU A 364 -7.72 -17.11 8.39
CA LEU A 364 -6.86 -18.23 8.05
C LEU A 364 -6.89 -19.27 9.17
N ASN A 365 -7.63 -20.36 8.94
CA ASN A 365 -7.92 -21.38 9.94
C ASN A 365 -6.74 -21.85 10.82
N PRO A 366 -5.51 -22.12 10.28
CA PRO A 366 -4.41 -22.53 11.17
C PRO A 366 -3.98 -21.40 12.12
N TYR A 367 -4.04 -20.14 11.69
CA TYR A 367 -3.76 -18.98 12.54
C TYR A 367 -4.88 -18.75 13.55
N ARG A 368 -6.14 -18.73 13.09
CA ARG A 368 -7.33 -18.59 13.96
C ARG A 368 -7.32 -19.58 15.12
N ARG A 369 -7.09 -20.87 14.83
CA ARG A 369 -7.07 -21.91 15.86
C ARG A 369 -5.93 -21.73 16.85
N ARG A 370 -4.75 -21.36 16.37
CA ARG A 370 -3.58 -21.14 17.24
C ARG A 370 -3.73 -19.88 18.08
N PHE A 371 -4.28 -18.81 17.51
CA PHE A 371 -4.63 -17.58 18.20
C PHE A 371 -5.61 -17.86 19.36
N VAL A 372 -6.72 -18.56 19.11
CA VAL A 372 -7.67 -18.93 20.17
C VAL A 372 -7.00 -19.78 21.26
N LYS A 373 -6.15 -20.74 20.89
CA LYS A 373 -5.41 -21.57 21.87
C LYS A 373 -4.36 -20.79 22.67
N PHE A 374 -3.81 -19.73 22.10
CA PHE A 374 -2.82 -18.89 22.76
C PHE A 374 -3.47 -18.00 23.83
N PHE A 375 -4.62 -17.39 23.51
CA PHE A 375 -5.32 -16.46 24.42
C PHE A 375 -6.40 -17.12 25.30
N CYS A 376 -6.85 -18.34 24.98
CA CYS A 376 -7.83 -19.08 25.79
C CYS A 376 -7.25 -20.43 26.26
N PRO A 377 -6.65 -20.49 27.46
CA PRO A 377 -6.13 -21.73 28.05
C PRO A 377 -7.20 -22.81 28.23
N CYS A 378 -8.45 -22.41 28.47
CA CYS A 378 -9.59 -23.33 28.63
C CYS A 378 -9.86 -24.14 27.35
N CYS A 379 -9.65 -23.55 26.17
CA CYS A 379 -9.74 -24.22 24.87
C CYS A 379 -8.52 -25.11 24.53
N ARG A 380 -7.56 -25.26 25.45
CA ARG A 380 -6.38 -26.12 25.26
C ARG A 380 -6.61 -27.56 25.74
N ARG A 381 -7.63 -27.78 26.58
CA ARG A 381 -7.95 -29.07 27.22
C ARG A 381 -9.01 -29.90 26.48
N HIS A 382 -9.70 -29.32 25.49
CA HIS A 382 -10.65 -29.98 24.58
C HIS A 382 -10.18 -29.79 23.13
#